data_AF-A0A4W5KZV9-F1
#
_entry.id   AF-A0A4W5KZV9-F1
#
_cell.length_a   1.000
_cell.length_b   1.000
_cell.length_c   1.000
_cell.angle_alpha   90.00
_cell.angle_beta   90.00
_cell.angle_gamma   90.00
#
_symmetry.space_group_name_H-M   'P 1'
#
loop_
_entity.id
_entity.type
_entity.pdbx_description
1 polymer ?
#
loop_
_entity_poly.entity_id
_entity_poly.type
_entity_poly.pdbx_seq_one_letter_code
_entity_poly.pdbx_strand_id
1 'polypeptide(L)'
;MDENRAPIIPYVYIKHTGKVLDANPVRVVSSCNLEIYTFPFDVQNCTFTFRSYIHHVSDIRIILGKKVEDILKRSISVLSTEGEWELMDIKS
;
A
#
# COMPACT_ATOMS: atom_id res chain seq x y z
N MET A 1 3.03 -8.58 17.03
CA MET A 1 2.69 -8.09 15.68
C MET A 1 1.28 -8.56 15.41
N ASP A 2 0.34 -7.66 15.18
CA ASP A 2 -1.00 -8.08 14.78
C ASP A 2 -0.93 -8.80 13.42
N GLU A 3 -1.55 -9.98 13.34
CA GLU A 3 -1.60 -10.76 12.11
C GLU A 3 -2.48 -10.06 11.05
N ASN A 4 -2.14 -10.26 9.78
CA ASN A 4 -2.97 -9.80 8.67
C ASN A 4 -4.33 -10.52 8.70
N ARG A 5 -5.39 -9.77 9.03
CA ARG A 5 -6.76 -10.28 9.08
C ARG A 5 -7.50 -10.18 7.74
N ALA A 6 -6.79 -9.90 6.64
CA ALA A 6 -7.40 -9.87 5.32
C ALA A 6 -7.79 -11.28 4.85
N PRO A 7 -8.83 -11.43 4.01
CA PRO A 7 -9.20 -12.72 3.44
C PRO A 7 -8.06 -13.34 2.63
N ILE A 8 -7.88 -14.65 2.76
CA ILE A 8 -6.88 -15.39 1.99
C ILE A 8 -7.41 -15.59 0.56
N ILE A 9 -6.59 -15.24 -0.43
CA ILE A 9 -6.88 -15.51 -1.84
C ILE A 9 -6.06 -16.72 -2.30
N PRO A 10 -6.69 -17.87 -2.62
CA PRO A 10 -5.97 -19.09 -2.96
C PRO A 10 -5.54 -19.19 -4.43
N TYR A 11 -5.87 -18.19 -5.26
CA TYR A 11 -5.64 -18.22 -6.70
C TYR A 11 -4.80 -17.06 -7.17
N VAL A 12 -3.93 -17.33 -8.16
CA VAL A 12 -3.12 -16.35 -8.87
C VAL A 12 -3.34 -16.48 -10.37
N TYR A 13 -3.10 -15.41 -11.13
CA TYR A 13 -3.18 -15.45 -12.58
C TYR A 13 -1.80 -15.61 -13.21
N ILE A 14 -1.65 -16.58 -14.11
CA ILE A 14 -0.40 -16.85 -14.83
C ILE A 14 -0.61 -16.58 -16.31
N LYS A 15 0.25 -15.75 -16.90
CA LYS A 15 0.29 -15.51 -18.35
C LYS A 15 1.23 -16.48 -19.04
N HIS A 16 0.99 -16.76 -20.32
CA HIS A 16 1.85 -17.60 -21.16
C HIS A 16 3.32 -17.12 -21.23
N THR A 17 3.59 -15.85 -20.92
CA THR A 17 4.94 -15.27 -20.85
C THR A 17 5.68 -15.59 -19.54
N GLY A 18 5.09 -16.39 -18.65
CA GLY A 18 5.61 -16.63 -17.30
C GLY A 18 5.32 -15.49 -16.31
N LYS A 19 4.58 -14.45 -16.71
CA LYS A 19 4.21 -13.36 -15.80
C LYS A 19 3.11 -13.80 -14.83
N VAL A 20 3.41 -13.75 -13.54
CA VAL A 20 2.46 -14.01 -12.46
C VAL A 20 1.84 -12.69 -12.01
N LEU A 21 0.52 -12.68 -11.84
CA LEU A 21 -0.25 -11.58 -11.28
C LEU A 21 -0.91 -12.08 -9.99
N ASP A 22 -0.50 -11.50 -8.88
CA ASP A 22 -1.05 -11.76 -7.55
C ASP A 22 -1.75 -10.48 -7.04
N ALA A 23 -2.93 -10.66 -6.46
CA ALA A 23 -3.83 -9.57 -6.05
C ALA A 23 -4.34 -9.79 -4.62
N ASN A 24 -3.46 -10.17 -3.71
CA ASN A 24 -3.80 -10.44 -2.31
C ASN A 24 -4.07 -9.14 -1.51
N PRO A 25 -5.24 -9.00 -0.84
CA PRO A 25 -5.51 -7.87 0.04
C PRO A 25 -4.68 -7.97 1.32
N VAL A 26 -4.32 -6.81 1.87
CA VAL A 26 -3.55 -6.72 3.11
C VAL A 26 -4.20 -5.69 4.03
N ARG A 27 -4.44 -6.09 5.28
CA ARG A 27 -4.73 -5.16 6.37
C ARG A 27 -3.41 -4.84 7.07
N VAL A 28 -3.01 -3.57 7.01
CA VAL A 28 -1.74 -3.12 7.58
C VAL A 28 -1.96 -2.46 8.93
N VAL A 29 -1.13 -2.85 9.90
CA VAL A 29 -0.95 -2.14 11.17
C VAL A 29 0.52 -1.72 11.22
N SER A 30 0.77 -0.42 11.19
CA SER A 30 2.13 0.15 11.15
C SER A 30 2.28 1.29 12.14
N SER A 31 3.51 1.51 12.59
CA SER A 31 3.86 2.69 13.38
C SER A 31 4.08 3.90 12.46
N CYS A 32 3.48 5.03 12.83
CA CYS A 32 3.67 6.32 12.19
C CYS A 32 3.71 7.39 13.28
N ASN A 33 4.63 8.36 13.14
CA ASN A 33 4.70 9.50 14.05
C ASN A 33 3.63 10.50 13.62
N LEU A 34 2.62 10.71 14.47
CA LEU A 34 1.53 11.64 14.20
C LEU A 34 1.82 13.00 14.84
N GLU A 35 1.70 14.08 14.05
CA GLU A 35 1.87 15.45 14.51
C GLU A 35 0.50 16.12 14.65
N ILE A 36 0.03 16.34 15.89
CA ILE A 36 -1.34 16.82 16.19
C ILE A 36 -1.42 18.29 16.60
N TYR A 37 -0.36 19.06 16.34
CA TYR A 37 -0.26 20.44 16.80
C TYR A 37 -1.35 21.35 16.24
N THR A 38 -1.82 21.06 15.03
CA THR A 38 -2.84 21.86 14.32
C THR A 38 -4.23 21.24 14.37
N PHE A 39 -4.51 20.36 15.34
CA PHE A 39 -5.85 19.80 15.55
C PHE A 39 -6.91 20.92 15.62
N PRO A 40 -8.05 20.81 14.89
CA PRO A 40 -8.57 19.63 14.18
C PRO A 40 -8.23 19.56 12.67
N PHE A 41 -7.30 20.38 12.19
CA PHE A 41 -6.95 20.49 10.76
C PHE A 41 -5.53 20.00 10.48
N ASP A 42 -5.11 18.95 11.18
CA ASP A 42 -3.80 18.33 11.02
C ASP A 42 -3.68 17.47 9.76
N VAL A 43 -2.45 17.37 9.25
CA VAL A 43 -2.10 16.57 8.07
C VAL A 43 -1.07 15.54 8.50
N GLN A 44 -1.33 14.27 8.23
CA GLN A 44 -0.49 13.17 8.65
C GLN A 44 0.29 12.57 7.48
N ASN A 45 1.62 12.57 7.59
CA ASN A 45 2.54 12.02 6.57
C ASN A 45 3.11 10.68 7.02
N CYS A 46 2.44 9.59 6.68
CA CYS A 46 2.88 8.24 7.02
C CYS A 46 3.63 7.55 5.87
N THR A 47 4.67 6.77 6.21
CA THR A 47 5.49 6.05 5.23
C THR A 47 5.27 4.55 5.32
N PHE A 48 4.91 3.92 4.20
CA PHE A 48 4.92 2.46 4.06
C PHE A 48 6.18 2.02 3.32
N THR A 49 6.99 1.17 3.95
CA THR A 49 8.23 0.64 3.35
C THR A 49 8.03 -0.82 2.95
N PHE A 50 8.14 -1.11 1.66
CA PHE A 50 8.10 -2.46 1.12
C PHE A 50 9.52 -2.96 0.85
N ARG A 51 9.92 -4.06 1.48
CA ARG A 51 11.24 -4.66 1.29
C ARG A 51 11.19 -6.17 1.44
N SER A 52 12.15 -6.86 0.82
CA SER A 52 12.44 -8.24 1.22
C SER A 52 13.09 -8.23 2.59
N TYR A 53 12.69 -9.19 3.44
CA TYR A 53 13.31 -9.39 4.74
C TYR A 53 14.67 -10.11 4.61
N ILE A 54 14.77 -11.03 3.65
CA ILE A 54 15.93 -11.92 3.50
C ILE A 54 16.77 -11.67 2.25
N HIS A 55 16.14 -11.27 1.14
CA HIS A 55 16.83 -11.19 -0.15
C HIS A 55 17.49 -9.82 -0.36
N HIS A 56 18.63 -9.84 -1.06
CA HIS A 56 19.33 -8.63 -1.47
C HIS A 56 18.86 -8.16 -2.86
N VAL A 57 19.30 -6.97 -3.25
CA VAL A 57 18.94 -6.33 -4.53
C VAL A 57 19.44 -7.13 -5.75
N SER A 58 20.46 -7.97 -5.57
CA SER A 58 20.94 -8.91 -6.59
C SER A 58 19.91 -9.98 -6.95
N ASP A 59 19.05 -10.34 -5.98
CA ASP A 59 18.14 -11.47 -6.11
C ASP A 59 16.73 -10.97 -6.43
N ILE A 60 16.27 -9.93 -5.71
CA ILE A 60 14.93 -9.37 -5.86
C ILE A 60 15.00 -7.84 -5.91
N ARG A 61 14.39 -7.28 -6.96
CA ARG A 61 14.20 -5.83 -7.12
C ARG A 61 12.71 -5.52 -7.10
N ILE A 62 12.33 -4.54 -6.28
CA ILE A 62 10.97 -4.04 -6.19
C ILE A 62 10.87 -2.81 -7.09
N ILE A 63 9.87 -2.81 -7.97
CA ILE A 63 9.59 -1.71 -8.90
C ILE A 63 8.10 -1.39 -8.88
N LEU A 64 7.75 -0.13 -9.15
CA LEU A 64 6.37 0.29 -9.26
C LEU A 64 5.72 -0.34 -10.50
N GLY A 65 4.56 -0.96 -10.30
CA GLY A 65 3.78 -1.56 -11.39
C GLY A 65 2.99 -0.54 -12.23
N LYS A 66 2.80 0.67 -11.71
CA LYS A 66 2.08 1.80 -12.34
C LYS A 66 2.73 3.11 -11.94
N LYS A 67 2.43 4.19 -12.65
CA LYS A 67 2.84 5.53 -12.26
C LYS A 67 2.13 5.97 -10.99
N VAL A 68 2.75 6.86 -10.22
CA VAL A 68 2.24 7.32 -8.92
C VAL A 68 0.90 8.03 -9.07
N GLU A 69 0.73 8.80 -10.14
CA GLU A 69 -0.51 9.54 -10.41
C GLU A 69 -1.69 8.59 -10.68
N ASP A 70 -1.44 7.49 -11.40
CA ASP A 70 -2.43 6.44 -11.66
C ASP A 70 -2.80 5.67 -10.39
N ILE A 71 -1.83 5.48 -9.49
CA ILE A 71 -2.06 4.86 -8.18
C ILE A 71 -2.97 5.75 -7.34
N LEU A 72 -2.63 7.04 -7.20
CA LEU A 72 -3.43 8.00 -6.43
C LEU A 72 -4.86 8.09 -6.97
N LYS A 73 -5.01 8.30 -8.29
CA LYS A 73 -6.32 8.39 -8.93
C LYS A 73 -7.18 7.15 -8.69
N ARG A 74 -6.58 5.96 -8.82
CA ARG A 74 -7.30 4.70 -8.57
C ARG A 74 -7.65 4.54 -7.10
N SER A 75 -6.74 4.85 -6.18
CA SER A 75 -6.99 4.79 -4.74
C SER A 75 -8.17 5.66 -4.35
N ILE A 76 -8.21 6.92 -4.79
CA ILE A 76 -9.33 7.84 -4.55
C ILE A 76 -10.65 7.26 -5.08
N SER A 77 -10.63 6.64 -6.28
CA SER A 77 -11.86 6.08 -6.88
C SER A 77 -12.45 4.87 -6.14
N VAL A 78 -11.65 4.17 -5.33
CA VAL A 78 -12.08 2.96 -4.60
C VAL A 78 -12.21 3.18 -3.10
N LEU A 79 -11.69 4.29 -2.57
CA LEU A 79 -11.82 4.67 -1.17
C LEU A 79 -13.27 5.02 -0.86
N SER A 80 -13.80 4.45 0.22
CA SER A 80 -15.06 4.90 0.82
C SER A 80 -14.75 6.08 1.73
N THR A 81 -15.28 7.26 1.40
CA THR A 81 -14.95 8.54 2.04
C THR A 81 -15.82 8.86 3.26
N GLU A 82 -16.52 7.89 3.85
CA GLU A 82 -17.36 8.12 5.04
C GLU A 82 -16.56 8.16 6.35
N GLY A 83 -15.23 8.17 6.28
CA GLY A 83 -14.33 8.26 7.43
C GLY A 83 -13.89 9.69 7.77
N GLU A 84 -13.24 9.85 8.93
CA GLU A 84 -12.71 11.14 9.40
C GLU A 84 -11.53 11.67 8.55
N TRP A 85 -10.83 10.78 7.85
CA TRP A 85 -9.60 11.08 7.13
C TRP A 85 -9.82 11.15 5.63
N GLU A 86 -9.26 12.20 5.01
CA GLU A 86 -9.17 12.34 3.55
C GLU A 86 -7.79 11.90 3.04
N LEU A 87 -7.76 11.09 1.97
CA LEU A 87 -6.50 10.77 1.28
C LEU A 87 -6.13 11.92 0.35
N MET A 88 -5.08 12.67 0.70
CA MET A 88 -4.59 13.79 -0.08
C MET A 88 -3.59 13.41 -1.17
N ASP A 89 -2.61 12.56 -0.84
CA ASP A 89 -1.50 12.26 -1.74
C ASP A 89 -0.85 10.89 -1.46
N ILE A 90 -0.15 10.34 -2.45
CA ILE A 90 0.72 9.17 -2.34
C ILE A 90 2.03 9.51 -3.04
N LYS A 91 3.15 9.46 -2.31
CA LYS A 91 4.49 9.76 -2.82
C LYS A 91 5.35 8.49 -2.93
N SER A 92 6.27 8.44 -3.89
CA SER A 92 7.24 7.34 -4.09
C SER A 92 8.68 7.80 -4.00
#